data_AF-A0A7W8CKT4-F1
#
_entry.id   AF-A0A7W8CKT4-F1
#
_cell.length_a   1.000
_cell.length_b   1.000
_cell.length_c   1.000
_cell.angle_alpha   90.00
_cell.angle_beta   90.00
_cell.angle_gamma   90.00
#
_symmetry.space_group_name_H-M   'P 1'
#
loop_
_entity.id
_entity.type
_entity.pdbx_description
1 polymer ?
#
loop_
_entity_poly.entity_id
_entity_poly.type
_entity_poly.pdbx_seq_one_letter_code
_entity_poly.pdbx_strand_id
1 'polypeptide(L)'
;MTELHTVDSARIALRALVDEYALASDTADLERFGSLFTLDGEFVMSTPGSSETITARGREQIKYGPSGNQMFERTFHAVHNHIVEIDGDHATGTTYCTARHLLRKADDSL
;
A
#
# COMPACT_ATOMS: atom_id res chain seq x y z
N MET A 1 -17.93 -2.57 -27.90
CA MET A 1 -17.87 -1.30 -27.16
C MET A 1 -18.03 -1.49 -25.65
N THR A 2 -18.30 -2.69 -25.13
CA THR A 2 -18.49 -2.92 -23.69
C THR A 2 -17.18 -3.23 -22.94
N GLU A 3 -16.29 -4.02 -23.53
CA GLU A 3 -15.04 -4.44 -22.87
C GLU A 3 -14.03 -3.31 -22.65
N LEU A 4 -13.87 -2.39 -23.61
CA LEU A 4 -12.98 -1.23 -23.46
C LEU A 4 -13.39 -0.35 -22.27
N HIS A 5 -14.69 -0.12 -22.09
CA HIS A 5 -15.20 0.65 -20.95
C HIS A 5 -15.00 -0.08 -19.61
N THR A 6 -15.04 -1.41 -19.61
CA THR A 6 -14.71 -2.22 -18.42
C THR A 6 -13.24 -2.11 -18.05
N VAL A 7 -12.34 -2.16 -19.03
CA VAL A 7 -10.88 -2.02 -18.82
C VAL A 7 -10.54 -0.62 -18.27
N ASP A 8 -11.12 0.43 -18.83
CA ASP A 8 -10.89 1.81 -18.33
C ASP A 8 -11.40 1.99 -16.90
N SER A 9 -12.59 1.44 -16.60
CA SER A 9 -13.16 1.45 -15.24
C SER A 9 -12.28 0.68 -14.26
N ALA A 10 -11.75 -0.48 -14.67
CA ALA A 10 -10.83 -1.28 -13.86
C ALA A 10 -9.52 -0.52 -13.59
N ARG A 11 -8.96 0.18 -14.58
CA ARG A 11 -7.76 1.02 -14.38
C ARG A 11 -7.99 2.13 -13.36
N ILE A 12 -9.16 2.77 -13.38
CA ILE A 12 -9.54 3.79 -12.39
C ILE A 12 -9.63 3.17 -10.99
N ALA A 13 -10.30 2.02 -10.86
CA ALA A 13 -10.43 1.33 -9.57
C ALA A 13 -9.07 0.90 -9.01
N LEU A 14 -8.17 0.39 -9.85
CA LEU A 14 -6.82 -0.02 -9.44
C LEU A 14 -5.95 1.18 -9.05
N ARG A 15 -6.09 2.33 -9.72
CA ARG A 15 -5.45 3.58 -9.29
C ARG A 15 -5.95 4.00 -7.91
N ALA A 16 -7.26 3.96 -7.69
CA ALA A 16 -7.84 4.26 -6.38
C ALA A 16 -7.34 3.29 -5.30
N LEU A 17 -7.18 1.99 -5.61
CA LEU A 17 -6.65 0.99 -4.69
C LEU A 17 -5.26 1.37 -4.15
N VAL A 18 -4.33 1.77 -5.01
CA VAL A 18 -2.97 2.13 -4.57
C VAL A 18 -2.90 3.52 -3.92
N ASP A 19 -3.82 4.45 -4.25
CA ASP A 19 -3.98 5.72 -3.52
C ASP A 19 -4.49 5.47 -2.09
N GLU A 20 -5.47 4.59 -1.96
CA GLU A 20 -6.07 4.20 -0.69
C GLU A 20 -5.08 3.45 0.21
N TYR A 21 -4.24 2.59 -0.39
CA TYR A 21 -3.13 1.95 0.30
C TYR A 21 -2.20 2.98 0.95
N ALA A 22 -1.80 4.02 0.20
CA ALA A 22 -0.92 5.05 0.70
C ALA A 22 -1.57 5.87 1.82
N LEU A 23 -2.84 6.25 1.66
CA LEU A 23 -3.59 6.97 2.69
C LEU A 23 -3.73 6.15 3.98
N ALA A 24 -4.19 4.90 3.89
CA ALA A 24 -4.37 4.03 5.04
C ALA A 24 -3.03 3.75 5.75
N SER A 25 -1.95 3.64 4.99
CA SER A 25 -0.58 3.59 5.53
C SER A 25 -0.26 4.85 6.32
N ASP A 26 -0.51 6.03 5.74
CA ASP A 26 -0.16 7.31 6.35
C ASP A 26 -0.95 7.65 7.61
N THR A 27 -2.20 7.20 7.69
CA THR A 27 -3.05 7.39 8.86
C THR A 27 -2.92 6.27 9.89
N ALA A 28 -2.11 5.24 9.62
CA ALA A 28 -2.02 4.01 10.39
C ALA A 28 -3.41 3.38 10.67
N ASP A 29 -4.32 3.46 9.70
CA ASP A 29 -5.67 2.89 9.79
C ASP A 29 -5.61 1.41 9.39
N LEU A 30 -5.43 0.54 10.39
CA LEU A 30 -5.20 -0.89 10.20
C LEU A 30 -6.37 -1.56 9.49
N GLU A 31 -7.60 -1.25 9.91
CA GLU A 31 -8.80 -1.88 9.35
C GLU A 31 -9.02 -1.45 7.89
N ARG A 32 -8.80 -0.16 7.59
CA ARG A 32 -8.85 0.33 6.21
C ARG A 32 -7.76 -0.30 5.36
N PHE A 33 -6.53 -0.40 5.86
CA PHE A 33 -5.42 -1.06 5.16
C PHE A 33 -5.73 -2.53 4.89
N GLY A 34 -6.18 -3.27 5.90
CA GLY A 34 -6.55 -4.68 5.77
C GLY A 34 -7.69 -4.93 4.78
N SER A 35 -8.64 -4.00 4.66
CA SER A 35 -9.77 -4.11 3.73
C SER A 35 -9.39 -4.10 2.25
N LEU A 36 -8.16 -3.66 1.92
CA LEU A 36 -7.64 -3.62 0.54
C LEU A 36 -7.16 -4.97 0.03
N PHE A 37 -7.09 -5.97 0.91
CA PHE A 37 -6.58 -7.30 0.60
C PHE A 37 -7.70 -8.34 0.60
N THR A 38 -7.56 -9.37 -0.23
CA THR A 38 -8.43 -10.55 -0.16
C THR A 38 -8.23 -11.29 1.16
N LEU A 39 -9.19 -12.14 1.53
CA LEU A 39 -9.14 -12.93 2.78
C LEU A 39 -7.82 -13.71 2.92
N ASP A 40 -7.32 -14.21 1.80
CA ASP A 40 -6.14 -15.05 1.62
C ASP A 40 -4.94 -14.30 1.03
N GLY A 41 -4.97 -12.96 0.99
CA GLY A 41 -3.90 -12.16 0.39
C GLY A 41 -2.53 -12.43 1.02
N GLU A 42 -1.47 -12.15 0.25
CA GLU A 42 -0.09 -12.22 0.71
C GLU A 42 0.57 -10.85 0.59
N PHE A 43 1.24 -10.42 1.66
CA PHE A 43 1.99 -9.17 1.69
C PHE A 43 3.45 -9.47 1.96
N VAL A 44 4.28 -9.29 0.93
CA VAL A 44 5.70 -9.61 0.95
C VAL A 44 6.51 -8.31 0.94
N MET A 45 7.33 -8.11 1.96
CA MET A 45 8.26 -7.00 2.06
C MET A 45 9.69 -7.50 1.89
N SER A 46 10.46 -6.80 1.07
CA SER A 46 11.90 -7.01 0.94
C SER A 46 12.65 -5.73 1.30
N THR A 47 13.74 -5.88 2.04
CA THR A 47 14.65 -4.77 2.34
C THR A 47 15.69 -4.68 1.23
N PRO A 48 15.92 -3.52 0.61
CA PRO A 48 16.97 -3.35 -0.38
C PRO A 48 18.32 -3.84 0.15
N GLY A 49 18.98 -4.75 -0.58
CA GLY A 49 20.27 -5.34 -0.19
C GLY A 49 20.17 -6.57 0.73
N SER A 50 18.97 -6.97 1.15
CA SER A 50 18.73 -8.23 1.86
C SER A 50 18.22 -9.31 0.91
N SER A 51 18.63 -10.56 1.13
CA SER A 51 18.01 -11.74 0.49
C SER A 51 16.78 -12.25 1.25
N GLU A 52 16.53 -11.73 2.45
CA GLU A 52 15.41 -12.13 3.28
C GLU A 52 14.16 -11.32 2.94
N THR A 53 13.01 -11.98 3.04
CA THR A 53 11.70 -11.36 2.89
C THR A 53 10.86 -11.61 4.14
N ILE A 54 10.02 -10.65 4.48
CA ILE A 54 9.00 -10.79 5.52
C ILE A 54 7.67 -10.97 4.79
N THR A 55 6.94 -12.04 5.11
CA THR A 55 5.63 -12.31 4.51
C THR A 55 4.55 -12.36 5.58
N ALA A 56 3.52 -11.53 5.44
CA ALA A 56 2.26 -11.65 6.18
C ALA A 56 1.21 -12.33 5.30
N ARG A 57 0.47 -13.29 5.87
CA ARG A 57 -0.52 -14.09 5.12
C ARG A 57 -1.93 -13.90 5.69
N GLY A 58 -2.87 -13.66 4.79
CA GLY A 58 -4.26 -13.36 5.09
C GLY A 58 -4.45 -11.95 5.64
N ARG A 59 -5.61 -11.36 5.34
CA ARG A 59 -5.89 -9.96 5.67
C ARG A 59 -5.69 -9.61 7.16
N GLU A 60 -5.95 -10.56 8.06
CA GLU A 60 -5.85 -10.33 9.52
C GLU A 60 -4.40 -10.16 9.99
N GLN A 61 -3.43 -10.71 9.27
CA GLN A 61 -2.01 -10.42 9.51
C GLN A 61 -1.58 -9.16 8.76
N ILE A 62 -2.02 -9.03 7.50
CA ILE A 62 -1.61 -7.94 6.61
C ILE A 62 -2.04 -6.57 7.16
N LYS A 63 -3.19 -6.49 7.83
CA LYS A 63 -3.71 -5.22 8.38
C LYS A 63 -2.74 -4.47 9.28
N TYR A 64 -1.77 -5.17 9.88
CA TYR A 64 -0.75 -4.57 10.73
C TYR A 64 0.45 -4.00 9.96
N GLY A 65 0.50 -4.13 8.63
CA GLY A 65 1.55 -3.59 7.76
C GLY A 65 1.97 -2.15 8.07
N PRO A 66 1.05 -1.19 8.27
CA PRO A 66 1.42 0.20 8.53
C PRO A 66 1.74 0.50 10.01
N SER A 67 1.76 -0.50 10.90
CA SER A 67 1.99 -0.27 12.34
C SER A 67 3.32 0.44 12.63
N GLY A 68 4.34 0.20 11.80
CA GLY A 68 5.63 0.88 11.90
C GLY A 68 5.52 2.40 11.77
N ASN A 69 4.52 2.92 11.05
CA ASN A 69 4.39 4.36 10.83
C ASN A 69 4.06 5.15 12.10
N GLN A 70 3.56 4.49 13.15
CA GLN A 70 3.25 5.12 14.44
C GLN A 70 4.48 5.69 15.16
N MET A 71 5.68 5.26 14.79
CA MET A 71 6.93 5.81 15.32
C MET A 71 7.23 7.23 14.82
N PHE A 72 6.64 7.63 13.70
CA PHE A 72 6.80 8.95 13.11
C PHE A 72 5.73 9.92 13.63
N GLU A 73 6.01 11.21 13.55
CA GLU A 73 4.99 12.24 13.82
C GLU A 73 3.95 12.27 12.69
N ARG A 74 4.46 12.20 11.46
CA ARG A 74 3.70 12.14 10.22
C ARG A 74 4.45 11.32 9.19
N THR A 75 3.71 10.61 8.36
CA THR A 75 4.22 9.98 7.16
C THR A 75 3.48 10.51 5.94
N PHE A 76 4.13 10.42 4.78
CA PHE A 76 3.53 10.76 3.49
C PHE A 76 4.08 9.83 2.41
N HIS A 77 3.22 8.98 1.86
CA HIS A 77 3.52 8.08 0.76
C HIS A 77 2.99 8.65 -0.56
N ALA A 78 3.87 9.28 -1.34
CA ALA A 78 3.54 9.75 -2.68
C ALA A 78 3.63 8.60 -3.68
N VAL A 79 2.50 8.24 -4.30
CA VAL A 79 2.44 7.21 -5.34
C VAL A 79 2.61 7.86 -6.72
N HIS A 80 3.44 7.26 -7.57
CA HIS A 80 3.81 7.81 -8.88
C HIS A 80 3.29 6.95 -10.03
N ASN A 81 4.15 6.68 -11.03
CA ASN A 81 3.84 5.80 -12.16
C ASN A 81 3.14 4.54 -11.68
N HIS A 82 2.01 4.24 -12.32
CA HIS A 82 1.18 3.08 -12.04
C HIS A 82 0.86 2.41 -13.37
N ILE A 83 1.44 1.23 -13.57
CA ILE A 83 1.31 0.44 -14.79
C ILE A 83 0.60 -0.85 -14.43
N VAL A 84 -0.45 -1.19 -15.17
CA VAL A 84 -1.29 -2.36 -14.91
C VAL A 84 -1.56 -3.12 -16.20
N GLU A 85 -1.40 -4.44 -16.13
CA GLU A 85 -1.86 -5.43 -17.08
C GLU A 85 -3.13 -6.09 -16.54
N ILE A 86 -4.21 -6.10 -17.34
CA ILE A 86 -5.52 -6.63 -16.96
C ILE A 86 -5.81 -7.83 -17.87
N ASP A 87 -6.14 -8.96 -17.25
CA ASP A 87 -6.53 -10.21 -17.91
C ASP A 87 -7.86 -10.71 -17.32
N GLY A 88 -8.95 -10.38 -18.01
CA GLY A 88 -10.30 -10.71 -17.55
C GLY A 88 -10.63 -10.05 -16.19
N ASP A 89 -10.82 -10.89 -15.18
CA ASP A 89 -11.10 -10.52 -13.78
C ASP A 89 -9.83 -10.39 -12.91
N HIS A 90 -8.65 -10.67 -13.47
CA HIS A 90 -7.36 -10.55 -12.80
C HIS A 90 -6.57 -9.35 -13.32
N ALA A 91 -5.70 -8.80 -12.47
CA ALA A 91 -4.78 -7.74 -12.87
C ALA A 91 -3.45 -7.83 -12.11
N THR A 92 -2.35 -7.51 -12.78
CA THR A 92 -1.03 -7.32 -12.17
C THR A 92 -0.58 -5.89 -12.39
N GLY A 93 -0.12 -5.23 -11.32
CA GLY A 93 0.28 -3.83 -11.37
C GLY A 93 1.60 -3.55 -10.67
N THR A 94 2.34 -2.57 -11.17
CA THR A 94 3.50 -1.99 -10.50
C THR A 94 3.24 -0.51 -10.27
N THR A 95 3.55 -0.04 -9.06
CA THR A 95 3.60 1.39 -8.77
C THR A 95 4.92 1.77 -8.11
N TYR A 96 5.41 2.96 -8.43
CA TYR A 96 6.50 3.58 -7.67
C TYR A 96 5.94 4.38 -6.50
N CYS A 97 6.72 4.49 -5.43
CA CYS A 97 6.37 5.24 -4.23
C CYS A 97 7.58 5.98 -3.66
N THR A 98 7.37 7.21 -3.20
CA THR A 98 8.31 7.94 -2.34
C THR A 98 7.69 8.15 -0.98
N ALA A 99 8.24 7.49 0.03
CA ALA A 99 7.84 7.69 1.42
C ALA A 99 8.68 8.81 2.06
N ARG A 100 8.01 9.73 2.76
CA ARG A 100 8.64 10.75 3.62
C ARG A 100 8.12 10.58 5.04
N HIS A 101 9.04 10.60 5.99
CA HIS A 101 8.71 10.42 7.40
C HIS A 101 9.23 11.63 8.20
N LEU A 102 8.32 12.31 8.87
CA LEU A 102 8.65 13.36 9.82
C LEU A 102 8.89 12.73 11.19
N LEU A 103 10.12 12.82 11.67
CA LEU A 103 10.46 12.38 13.02
C LEU A 103 9.89 13.37 14.04
N ARG A 104 9.43 12.84 15.17
CA ARG A 104 9.10 13.67 16.34
C ARG A 104 10.37 14.39 16.77
N LYS A 105 10.28 15.69 17.03
CA LYS A 105 11.37 16.39 17.73
C LYS A 105 11.57 15.72 19.08
N ALA A 106 12.83 15.53 19.48
CA ALA A 106 13.11 15.25 20.89
C ALA A 106 12.62 16.44 21.71
N ASP A 107 12.02 16.18 22.86
CA ASP A 107 11.67 17.25 23.79
C ASP A 107 12.96 17.96 24.21
N ASP A 108 13.11 19.24 23.86
CA ASP A 108 14.22 20.11 24.27
C ASP A 108 14.13 20.48 25.77
N SER A 109 13.78 19.54 26.64
CA SER A 109 13.86 19.74 28.09
C SER A 109 15.33 19.67 28.52
N LEU A 110 16.02 20.81 28.39
CA LEU A 110 17.20 21.17 29.16
C LEU A 110 16.79 21.68 30.56
#